data_AF-A0A3B3ZUN8-F1
#
_entry.id   AF-A0A3B3ZUN8-F1
#
_cell.length_a   1.000
_cell.length_b   1.000
_cell.length_c   1.000
_cell.angle_alpha   90.00
_cell.angle_beta   90.00
_cell.angle_gamma   90.00
#
_symmetry.space_group_name_H-M   'P 1'
#
loop_
_entity.id
_entity.type
_entity.pdbx_description
1 polymer ?
#
loop_
_entity_poly.entity_id
_entity_poly.type
_entity_poly.pdbx_seq_one_letter_code
_entity_poly.pdbx_strand_id
1 'polypeptide(L)'
;LHCPPCERIHCSPRQAPRLRCKGGATTGVCGCCPVCARTEDETCGGAWDYLGKCDQGLVCVYGESGQDKTERTGISCHPECTKEFCNENPTKICSASLERRPCQGSCQHTSCSACVLLVPPYCPQTCPSSDASCLQHFGKCVHSHLLTSLNQPVCHHNIQSNSGGRLVCLVPDCPNASK
;
A
#
# COMPACT_ATOMS: atom_id res chain seq x y z
N LEU A 1 13.88 11.94 10.85
CA LEU A 1 13.81 13.16 11.68
C LEU A 1 13.56 12.74 13.11
N HIS A 2 14.33 13.23 14.08
CA HIS A 2 14.08 13.01 15.50
C HIS A 2 13.83 14.36 16.16
N CYS A 3 12.66 14.54 16.76
CA CYS A 3 12.28 15.81 17.38
C CYS A 3 12.63 15.78 18.88
N PRO A 4 13.24 16.85 19.42
CA PRO A 4 13.48 16.97 20.85
C PRO A 4 12.15 17.14 21.62
N PRO A 5 12.15 16.95 22.96
CA PRO A 5 11.03 17.33 23.80
C PRO A 5 10.59 18.77 23.57
N CYS A 6 9.28 19.01 23.57
CA CYS A 6 8.75 20.33 23.24
C CYS A 6 8.90 21.32 24.40
N GLU A 7 9.74 22.34 24.21
CA GLU A 7 9.92 23.44 25.15
C GLU A 7 9.55 24.78 24.51
N ARG A 8 8.31 25.26 24.75
CA ARG A 8 7.76 26.46 24.10
C ARG A 8 8.47 27.77 24.47
N ILE A 9 9.32 27.77 25.49
CA ILE A 9 10.11 28.93 25.90
C ILE A 9 11.09 29.40 24.82
N HIS A 10 11.51 28.47 23.96
CA HIS A 10 12.41 28.71 22.82
C HIS A 10 11.68 29.12 21.54
N CYS A 11 10.35 29.12 21.54
CA CYS A 11 9.57 29.53 20.38
C CYS A 11 9.48 31.05 20.28
N SER A 12 9.59 31.57 19.05
CA SER A 12 9.37 32.97 18.74
C SER A 12 8.35 33.11 17.60
N PRO A 13 7.14 33.62 17.86
CA PRO A 13 6.58 33.93 19.18
C PRO A 13 6.25 32.67 19.99
N ARG A 14 6.20 32.80 21.32
CA ARG A 14 5.85 31.68 22.21
C ARG A 14 4.42 31.18 22.04
N GLN A 15 3.52 32.02 21.56
CA GLN A 15 2.08 31.74 21.50
C GLN A 15 1.53 32.16 20.14
N ALA A 16 0.62 31.34 19.62
CA ALA A 16 -0.03 31.54 18.33
C ALA A 16 -0.71 32.91 18.16
N PRO A 17 -1.42 33.49 19.17
CA PRO A 17 -2.07 34.79 19.01
C PRO A 17 -1.11 35.97 18.75
N ARG A 18 0.19 35.80 19.01
CA ARG A 18 1.21 36.82 18.71
C ARG A 18 1.73 36.73 17.27
N LEU A 19 1.38 35.68 16.54
CA LEU A 19 1.66 35.61 15.11
C LEU A 19 0.70 36.53 14.37
N ARG A 20 1.23 37.29 13.41
CA ARG A 20 0.43 38.05 12.46
C ARG A 20 0.28 37.22 11.19
N CYS A 21 -0.63 36.26 11.22
CA CYS A 21 -0.88 35.36 10.10
C CYS A 21 -1.94 35.92 9.16
N LYS A 22 -1.83 35.59 7.86
CA LYS A 22 -2.88 35.87 6.86
C LYS A 22 -4.10 34.98 7.08
N GLY A 23 -3.87 33.72 7.48
CA GLY A 23 -4.89 32.77 7.94
C GLY A 23 -4.72 32.42 9.42
N GLY A 24 -5.11 31.20 9.79
CA GLY A 24 -4.92 30.63 11.11
C GLY A 24 -3.48 30.31 11.47
N ALA A 25 -3.30 29.73 12.66
CA ALA A 25 -2.01 29.32 13.19
C ALA A 25 -1.98 27.80 13.38
N THR A 26 -0.87 27.20 12.99
CA THR A 26 -0.57 25.77 13.10
C THR A 26 0.75 25.57 13.84
N THR A 27 1.30 24.36 13.81
CA THR A 27 2.59 24.02 14.40
C THR A 27 3.60 23.63 13.34
N GLY A 28 4.87 23.94 13.58
CA GLY A 28 5.96 23.52 12.69
C GLY A 28 6.14 22.00 12.61
N VAL A 29 7.21 21.57 11.93
CA VAL A 29 7.54 20.16 11.64
C VAL A 29 7.48 19.26 12.88
N CYS A 30 8.07 19.69 13.99
CA CYS A 30 8.08 18.93 15.25
C CYS A 30 6.83 19.13 16.13
N GLY A 31 5.80 19.82 15.64
CA GLY A 31 4.55 20.00 16.37
C GLY A 31 4.61 20.92 17.61
N CYS A 32 5.74 21.61 17.85
CA CYS A 32 5.96 22.33 19.10
C CYS A 32 5.66 23.84 19.03
N CYS A 33 6.37 24.56 18.15
CA CYS A 33 6.24 26.01 18.05
C CYS A 33 5.10 26.42 17.12
N PRO A 34 4.36 27.49 17.46
CA PRO A 34 3.30 28.00 16.61
C PRO A 34 3.91 28.69 15.37
N VAL A 35 3.32 28.43 14.21
CA VAL A 35 3.67 29.03 12.91
C VAL A 35 2.38 29.37 12.16
N CYS A 36 2.45 30.24 11.16
CA CYS A 36 1.28 30.53 10.34
C CYS A 36 0.90 29.34 9.46
N ALA A 37 -0.40 29.08 9.37
CA ALA A 37 -0.92 28.10 8.45
C ALA A 37 -0.93 28.65 7.02
N ARG A 38 -0.84 27.75 6.04
CA ARG A 38 -0.85 28.06 4.61
C ARG A 38 -2.27 28.30 4.12
N THR A 39 -2.48 29.42 3.44
CA THR A 39 -3.77 29.76 2.82
C THR A 39 -3.88 29.18 1.41
N GLU A 40 -5.03 29.39 0.74
CA GLU A 40 -5.25 28.98 -0.65
C GLU A 40 -4.09 29.45 -1.57
N ASP A 41 -3.72 28.58 -2.51
CA ASP A 41 -2.63 28.78 -3.48
C ASP A 41 -1.22 28.97 -2.89
N GLU A 42 -1.03 28.83 -1.58
CA GLU A 42 0.31 28.78 -0.98
C GLU A 42 0.91 27.37 -1.05
N THR A 43 2.24 27.31 -1.23
CA THR A 43 2.97 26.04 -1.19
C THR A 43 2.85 25.39 0.20
N CYS A 44 2.44 24.13 0.24
CA CYS A 44 2.18 23.36 1.45
C CYS A 44 2.79 21.96 1.36
N GLY A 45 2.89 21.26 2.50
CA GLY A 45 3.30 19.86 2.58
C GLY A 45 4.81 19.62 2.57
N GLY A 46 5.27 18.68 1.74
CA GLY A 46 6.64 18.19 1.74
C GLY A 46 6.92 17.16 2.85
N ALA A 47 8.11 16.57 2.87
CA ALA A 47 8.48 15.59 3.89
C ALA A 47 8.37 16.20 5.31
N TRP A 48 7.50 15.64 6.16
CA TRP A 48 7.23 16.13 7.52
C TRP A 48 6.60 17.55 7.56
N ASP A 49 5.91 17.97 6.49
CA ASP A 49 5.28 19.28 6.37
C ASP A 49 6.27 20.46 6.44
N TYR A 50 7.51 20.28 5.97
CA TYR A 50 8.52 21.34 6.00
C TYR A 50 8.15 22.57 5.15
N LEU A 51 7.31 22.41 4.13
CA LEU A 51 6.78 23.53 3.33
C LEU A 51 5.63 24.25 4.05
N GLY A 52 5.04 23.64 5.07
CA GLY A 52 4.00 24.20 5.93
C GLY A 52 2.68 23.43 5.85
N LYS A 53 1.87 23.56 6.90
CA LYS A 53 0.55 22.93 7.00
C LYS A 53 -0.53 23.92 6.58
N CYS A 54 -1.55 23.42 5.89
CA CYS A 54 -2.69 24.22 5.46
C CYS A 54 -3.54 24.71 6.64
N ASP A 55 -4.25 25.81 6.41
CA ASP A 55 -5.19 26.38 7.36
C ASP A 55 -6.40 25.48 7.59
N GLN A 56 -7.17 25.77 8.64
CA GLN A 56 -8.34 24.99 9.01
C GLN A 56 -9.35 24.92 7.87
N GLY A 57 -9.66 23.70 7.42
CA GLY A 57 -10.58 23.46 6.31
C GLY A 57 -9.93 23.35 4.93
N LEU A 58 -8.62 23.58 4.83
CA LEU A 58 -7.84 23.40 3.60
C LEU A 58 -7.06 22.08 3.63
N VAL A 59 -6.91 21.46 2.46
CA VAL A 59 -6.11 20.24 2.27
C VAL A 59 -5.00 20.54 1.28
N CYS A 60 -3.78 20.12 1.60
CA CYS A 60 -2.66 20.28 0.70
C CYS A 60 -2.81 19.36 -0.51
N VAL A 61 -3.08 19.94 -1.68
CA VAL A 61 -3.18 19.21 -2.94
C VAL A 61 -1.85 19.32 -3.69
N TYR A 62 -1.23 18.18 -3.97
CA TYR A 62 -0.04 18.15 -4.83
C TYR A 62 -0.53 18.13 -6.27
N GLY A 63 -0.33 19.24 -7.00
CA GLY A 63 -0.39 19.19 -8.46
C GLY A 63 0.63 18.17 -8.96
N GLU A 64 0.31 17.43 -10.03
CA GLU A 64 1.13 16.35 -10.61
C GLU A 64 2.47 16.83 -11.22
N SER A 65 3.08 17.88 -10.66
CA SER A 65 4.33 18.48 -11.11
C SER A 65 5.15 18.94 -9.90
N GLY A 66 6.03 18.05 -9.40
CA GLY A 66 7.14 18.45 -8.53
C GLY A 66 7.14 17.85 -7.12
N GLN A 67 7.03 16.53 -7.00
CA GLN A 67 7.59 15.83 -5.83
C GLN A 67 9.10 15.68 -6.03
N ASP A 68 9.90 16.26 -5.15
CA ASP A 68 11.31 15.88 -4.98
C ASP A 68 11.54 15.27 -3.59
N LYS A 69 11.69 13.94 -3.63
CA LYS A 69 12.65 13.11 -2.85
C LYS A 69 12.49 13.04 -1.33
N THR A 70 11.60 12.15 -0.91
CA THR A 70 12.12 10.99 -0.16
C THR A 70 12.31 9.85 -1.16
N GLU A 71 13.53 9.37 -1.22
CA GLU A 71 14.02 8.33 -2.12
C GLU A 71 13.23 7.02 -1.98
N ARG A 72 12.20 6.88 -2.81
CA ARG A 72 11.94 5.65 -3.53
C ARG A 72 11.73 6.07 -4.97
N THR A 73 12.64 5.70 -5.85
CA THR A 73 12.38 5.60 -7.28
C THR A 73 11.19 4.66 -7.46
N GLY A 74 9.99 5.21 -7.35
CA GLY A 74 8.73 4.51 -7.57
C GLY A 74 8.57 4.33 -9.07
N ILE A 75 9.31 3.38 -9.63
CA ILE A 75 9.06 2.91 -10.98
C ILE A 75 7.62 2.40 -10.95
N SER A 76 6.76 3.11 -11.65
CA SER A 76 5.34 2.83 -11.71
C SER A 76 5.13 1.70 -12.71
N CYS A 77 5.08 0.48 -12.21
CA CYS A 77 5.04 -0.73 -13.02
C CYS A 77 3.62 -0.93 -13.59
N HIS A 78 3.43 -0.62 -14.87
CA HIS A 78 2.14 -0.73 -15.55
C HIS A 78 2.23 -1.66 -16.77
N PRO A 79 1.15 -2.42 -17.08
CA PRO A 79 -0.08 -2.56 -16.30
C PRO A 79 0.14 -3.41 -15.04
N GLU A 80 -0.64 -3.17 -13.99
CA GLU A 80 -0.66 -4.04 -12.80
C GLU A 80 -1.46 -5.32 -13.07
N CYS A 81 -1.04 -6.43 -12.47
CA CYS A 81 -1.82 -7.66 -12.52
C CYS A 81 -3.05 -7.54 -11.61
N THR A 82 -4.12 -6.93 -12.13
CA THR A 82 -5.43 -6.91 -11.47
C THR A 82 -6.33 -8.03 -11.98
N LYS A 83 -7.36 -8.37 -11.21
CA LYS A 83 -8.35 -9.37 -11.62
C LYS A 83 -9.02 -8.94 -12.93
N GLU A 84 -9.36 -7.67 -13.02
CA GLU A 84 -10.03 -7.05 -14.17
C GLU A 84 -9.14 -7.11 -15.40
N PHE A 85 -7.88 -6.65 -15.27
CA PHE A 85 -6.93 -6.62 -16.38
C PHE A 85 -6.67 -8.03 -16.93
N CYS A 86 -6.39 -9.00 -16.06
CA CYS A 86 -6.06 -10.36 -16.49
C CYS A 86 -7.26 -11.16 -16.99
N ASN A 87 -8.48 -10.85 -16.56
CA ASN A 87 -9.69 -11.45 -17.12
C ASN A 87 -9.91 -11.03 -18.58
N GLU A 88 -9.68 -9.75 -18.90
CA GLU A 88 -9.79 -9.24 -20.27
C GLU A 88 -8.58 -9.63 -21.14
N ASN A 89 -7.42 -9.87 -20.52
CA ASN A 89 -6.15 -10.02 -21.19
C ASN A 89 -5.34 -11.25 -20.71
N PRO A 90 -5.82 -12.49 -20.97
CA PRO A 90 -5.28 -13.70 -20.35
C PRO A 90 -3.81 -14.00 -20.69
N THR A 91 -3.29 -13.51 -21.82
CA THR A 91 -1.91 -13.77 -22.26
C THR A 91 -0.98 -12.56 -22.09
N LYS A 92 -1.48 -11.40 -21.64
CA LYS A 92 -0.66 -10.19 -21.52
C LYS A 92 0.28 -10.26 -20.33
N ILE A 93 1.37 -9.51 -20.44
CA ILE A 93 2.34 -9.31 -19.37
C ILE A 93 1.85 -8.16 -18.48
N CYS A 94 1.91 -8.36 -17.17
CA CYS A 94 1.55 -7.40 -16.14
C CYS A 94 2.53 -7.46 -14.97
N SER A 95 2.45 -6.48 -14.08
CA SER A 95 3.32 -6.35 -12.91
C SER A 95 2.65 -6.94 -11.67
N ALA A 96 3.24 -7.99 -11.10
CA ALA A 96 2.74 -8.65 -9.91
C ALA A 96 3.23 -7.94 -8.64
N SER A 97 2.31 -7.63 -7.72
CA SER A 97 2.59 -6.83 -6.51
C SER A 97 3.10 -7.64 -5.30
N LEU A 98 3.55 -8.87 -5.50
CA LEU A 98 4.08 -9.76 -4.45
C LEU A 98 5.62 -9.64 -4.31
N GLU A 99 6.17 -10.26 -3.27
CA GLU A 99 7.58 -10.16 -2.86
C GLU A 99 8.55 -10.08 -4.06
N ARG A 100 9.26 -8.95 -4.15
CA ARG A 100 10.14 -8.64 -5.28
C ARG A 100 11.32 -9.60 -5.30
N ARG A 101 11.43 -10.38 -6.38
CA ARG A 101 12.63 -11.18 -6.65
C ARG A 101 13.77 -10.25 -7.12
N PRO A 102 15.02 -10.41 -6.62
CA PRO A 102 16.13 -9.52 -6.97
C PRO A 102 16.41 -9.42 -8.47
N CYS A 103 16.20 -10.49 -9.23
CA CYS A 103 16.43 -10.53 -10.67
C CYS A 103 15.38 -9.80 -11.52
N GLN A 104 14.22 -9.51 -10.95
CA GLN A 104 13.13 -8.83 -11.67
C GLN A 104 13.34 -7.31 -11.70
N GLY A 105 14.43 -6.81 -11.08
CA GLY A 105 14.78 -5.41 -11.09
C GLY A 105 13.71 -4.56 -10.40
N SER A 106 13.27 -3.52 -11.09
CA SER A 106 12.32 -2.53 -10.56
C SER A 106 10.87 -3.00 -10.53
N CYS A 107 10.51 -3.91 -11.42
CA CYS A 107 9.14 -4.36 -11.67
C CYS A 107 9.12 -5.86 -11.90
N GLN A 108 8.33 -6.56 -11.09
CA GLN A 108 8.15 -8.01 -11.21
C GLN A 108 7.07 -8.33 -12.22
N HIS A 109 7.50 -8.65 -13.45
CA HIS A 109 6.58 -8.94 -14.53
C HIS A 109 6.24 -10.43 -14.60
N THR A 110 5.00 -10.73 -14.96
CA THR A 110 4.53 -12.09 -15.24
C THR A 110 3.39 -12.06 -16.25
N SER A 111 3.01 -13.22 -16.79
CA SER A 111 1.85 -13.33 -17.67
C SER A 111 0.57 -13.48 -16.84
N CYS A 112 -0.52 -12.87 -17.29
CA CYS A 112 -1.84 -13.08 -16.68
C CYS A 112 -2.27 -14.56 -16.64
N SER A 113 -1.75 -15.38 -17.55
CA SER A 113 -1.95 -16.84 -17.54
C SER A 113 -1.29 -17.56 -16.36
N ALA A 114 -0.33 -16.90 -15.70
CA ALA A 114 0.32 -17.37 -14.48
C ALA A 114 -0.36 -16.81 -13.20
N CYS A 115 -1.47 -16.08 -13.33
CA CYS A 115 -2.26 -15.57 -12.22
C CYS A 115 -3.45 -16.48 -11.92
N VAL A 116 -3.69 -16.74 -10.63
CA VAL A 116 -4.80 -17.54 -10.14
C VAL A 116 -5.57 -16.76 -9.08
N LEU A 117 -6.90 -16.76 -9.17
CA LEU A 117 -7.76 -16.19 -8.14
C LEU A 117 -7.95 -17.23 -7.03
N LEU A 118 -7.32 -17.00 -5.87
CA LEU A 118 -7.51 -17.84 -4.70
C LEU A 118 -8.74 -17.39 -3.93
N VAL A 119 -9.75 -18.25 -3.86
CA VAL A 119 -10.96 -18.04 -3.06
C VAL A 119 -10.83 -18.89 -1.78
N PRO A 120 -10.80 -18.28 -0.58
CA PRO A 120 -10.74 -19.04 0.66
C PRO A 120 -11.96 -19.96 0.80
N PRO A 121 -11.79 -21.26 1.10
CA PRO A 121 -12.91 -22.15 1.33
C PRO A 121 -13.61 -21.81 2.64
N TYR A 122 -14.91 -22.10 2.73
CA TYR A 122 -15.65 -21.95 3.97
C TYR A 122 -15.28 -23.07 4.93
N CYS A 123 -14.56 -22.72 6.00
CA CYS A 123 -14.23 -23.58 7.12
C CYS A 123 -14.79 -22.92 8.39
N PRO A 124 -15.79 -23.51 9.06
CA PRO A 124 -16.54 -22.86 10.14
C PRO A 124 -15.75 -22.70 11.45
N GLN A 125 -14.55 -23.26 11.54
CA GLN A 125 -13.76 -23.27 12.78
C GLN A 125 -13.24 -21.86 13.10
N THR A 126 -13.52 -21.38 14.31
CA THR A 126 -12.93 -20.17 14.89
C THR A 126 -11.97 -20.58 16.01
N CYS A 127 -10.67 -20.35 15.79
CA CYS A 127 -9.61 -20.83 16.68
C CYS A 127 -8.85 -19.66 17.34
N PRO A 128 -8.54 -19.71 18.64
CA PRO A 128 -7.53 -18.85 19.24
C PRO A 128 -6.12 -19.26 18.77
N SER A 129 -5.17 -18.32 18.75
CA SER A 129 -3.80 -18.57 18.27
C SER A 129 -3.00 -19.58 19.12
N SER A 130 -3.44 -19.86 20.35
CA SER A 130 -2.82 -20.80 21.27
C SER A 130 -3.32 -22.25 21.15
N ASP A 131 -4.47 -22.49 20.49
CA ASP A 131 -5.04 -23.82 20.35
C ASP A 131 -4.52 -24.51 19.07
N ALA A 132 -3.38 -25.18 19.22
CA ALA A 132 -2.76 -25.94 18.15
C ALA A 132 -3.70 -27.01 17.57
N SER A 133 -4.55 -27.64 18.38
CA SER A 133 -5.47 -28.67 17.90
C SER A 133 -6.55 -28.08 16.99
N CYS A 134 -7.14 -26.96 17.38
CA CYS A 134 -8.11 -26.24 16.55
C CYS A 134 -7.48 -25.76 15.24
N LEU A 135 -6.31 -25.14 15.31
CA LEU A 135 -5.57 -24.66 14.12
C LEU A 135 -5.24 -25.80 13.15
N GLN A 136 -4.86 -26.97 13.66
CA GLN A 136 -4.60 -28.15 12.83
C GLN A 136 -5.87 -28.69 12.16
N HIS A 137 -7.02 -28.70 12.86
CA HIS A 137 -8.29 -29.10 12.25
C HIS A 137 -8.75 -28.13 11.17
N PHE A 138 -8.61 -26.82 11.42
CA PHE A 138 -8.84 -25.80 10.40
C PHE A 138 -7.94 -26.02 9.18
N GLY A 139 -6.64 -26.26 9.39
CA GLY A 139 -5.70 -26.57 8.31
C GLY A 139 -6.10 -27.80 7.48
N LYS A 140 -6.56 -28.88 8.14
CA LYS A 140 -7.09 -30.07 7.46
C LYS A 140 -8.35 -29.77 6.63
N CYS A 141 -9.26 -28.94 7.15
CA CYS A 141 -10.45 -28.49 6.42
C CYS A 141 -10.04 -27.78 5.12
N VAL A 142 -9.17 -26.77 5.22
CA VAL A 142 -8.67 -26.01 4.06
C VAL A 142 -7.98 -26.93 3.05
N HIS A 143 -7.10 -27.82 3.51
CA HIS A 143 -6.37 -28.73 2.65
C HIS A 143 -7.29 -29.69 1.87
N SER A 144 -8.31 -30.24 2.53
CA SER A 144 -9.32 -31.09 1.89
C SER A 144 -10.04 -30.37 0.74
N HIS A 145 -10.42 -29.11 0.95
CA HIS A 145 -11.05 -28.29 -0.09
C HIS A 145 -10.10 -27.97 -1.25
N LEU A 146 -8.84 -27.65 -0.97
CA LEU A 146 -7.85 -27.36 -2.01
C LEU A 146 -7.53 -28.60 -2.85
N LEU A 147 -7.33 -29.78 -2.24
CA LEU A 147 -7.10 -31.04 -2.97
C LEU A 147 -8.28 -31.40 -3.88
N THR A 148 -9.50 -31.18 -3.40
CA THR A 148 -10.72 -31.40 -4.21
C THR A 148 -10.77 -30.44 -5.40
N SER A 149 -10.36 -29.19 -5.20
CA SER A 149 -10.33 -28.17 -6.26
C SER A 149 -9.20 -28.38 -7.28
N LEU A 150 -8.05 -28.95 -6.88
CA LEU A 150 -6.91 -29.23 -7.77
C LEU A 150 -7.17 -30.39 -8.75
N ASN A 151 -8.12 -31.28 -8.42
CA ASN A 151 -8.60 -32.32 -9.34
C ASN A 151 -9.63 -31.79 -10.35
N GLN A 152 -9.98 -30.51 -10.31
CA GLN A 152 -10.76 -29.87 -11.36
C GLN A 152 -9.82 -29.06 -12.28
N PRO A 153 -9.85 -29.27 -13.61
CA PRO A 153 -9.14 -28.41 -14.54
C PRO A 153 -9.84 -27.05 -14.53
N VAL A 154 -9.43 -26.14 -13.65
CA VAL A 154 -10.01 -24.80 -13.57
C VAL A 154 -9.37 -23.94 -14.66
N CYS A 155 -9.89 -24.09 -15.86
CA CYS A 155 -10.03 -22.98 -16.80
C CYS A 155 -11.54 -22.70 -16.87
N HIS A 156 -12.12 -21.98 -15.90
CA HIS A 156 -13.52 -21.58 -16.03
C HIS A 156 -13.78 -20.10 -15.85
N HIS A 157 -14.31 -19.59 -16.94
CA HIS A 157 -14.71 -18.25 -17.30
C HIS A 157 -16.13 -18.02 -16.76
N ASN A 158 -16.28 -17.83 -15.45
CA ASN A 158 -17.45 -17.18 -14.83
C ASN A 158 -17.27 -17.16 -13.31
N ILE A 159 -16.72 -16.06 -12.78
CA ILE A 159 -16.94 -15.73 -11.37
C ILE A 159 -17.60 -14.36 -11.36
N GLN A 160 -18.92 -14.42 -11.44
CA GLN A 160 -19.81 -13.32 -11.09
C GLN A 160 -19.31 -12.65 -9.80
N SER A 161 -19.21 -11.33 -9.88
CA SER A 161 -18.91 -10.40 -8.81
C SER A 161 -19.68 -10.70 -7.51
N ASN A 162 -19.10 -11.46 -6.58
CA ASN A 162 -19.24 -11.24 -5.13
C ASN A 162 -18.53 -12.31 -4.27
N SER A 163 -17.20 -12.32 -4.27
CA SER A 163 -16.47 -12.98 -3.17
C SER A 163 -15.03 -12.48 -3.13
N GLY A 164 -14.56 -12.12 -1.94
CA GLY A 164 -13.24 -11.56 -1.66
C GLY A 164 -12.09 -12.55 -1.85
N GLY A 165 -11.93 -13.08 -3.07
CA GLY A 165 -10.77 -13.83 -3.49
C GLY A 165 -9.57 -12.92 -3.76
N ARG A 166 -8.35 -13.43 -3.55
CA ARG A 166 -7.10 -12.71 -3.81
C ARG A 166 -6.44 -13.24 -5.08
N LEU A 167 -6.08 -12.35 -6.00
CA LEU A 167 -5.28 -12.74 -7.15
C LEU A 167 -3.84 -12.98 -6.70
N VAL A 168 -3.32 -14.17 -7.04
CA VAL A 168 -1.93 -14.55 -6.78
C VAL A 168 -1.29 -14.88 -8.11
N CYS A 169 -0.24 -14.16 -8.46
CA CYS A 169 0.50 -14.37 -9.70
C CYS A 169 1.83 -15.03 -9.43
N LEU A 170 2.06 -16.16 -10.10
CA LEU A 170 3.31 -16.88 -10.04
C LEU A 170 4.33 -16.16 -10.92
N VAL A 171 5.55 -16.04 -10.41
CA VAL A 171 6.67 -15.44 -11.13
C VAL A 171 7.78 -16.48 -11.24
N PRO A 172 8.31 -16.72 -12.46
CA PRO A 172 9.40 -17.66 -12.67
C PRO A 172 10.60 -17.38 -11.77
N ASP A 173 11.33 -18.45 -11.43
CA ASP A 173 12.59 -18.33 -10.72
C ASP A 173 13.66 -17.60 -11.54
N CYS A 174 14.59 -16.98 -10.84
CA CYS A 174 15.70 -16.28 -11.47
C CYS A 174 16.64 -17.29 -12.14
N PRO A 175 17.11 -17.04 -13.38
CA PRO A 175 17.90 -18.01 -14.16
C PRO A 175 19.25 -18.44 -13.54
N ASN A 176 19.67 -17.84 -12.41
CA ASN A 176 20.93 -18.16 -11.72
C ASN A 176 20.76 -18.51 -10.23
N ALA A 177 19.56 -18.91 -9.77
CA ALA A 177 19.36 -19.36 -8.38
C ALA A 177 19.78 -20.83 -8.14
N SER A 178 20.50 -21.44 -9.08
CA SER A 178 21.11 -22.77 -8.92
C SER A 178 22.57 -22.72 -9.36
N LYS A 179 23.44 -22.47 -8.39
CA LYS A 179 24.77 -23.07 -8.30
C LYS A 179 25.19 -23.13 -6.84
#